data_AF-A0A2V6HI43-F1
#
_entry.id   AF-A0A2V6HI43-F1
#
_cell.length_a   1.000
_cell.length_b   1.000
_cell.length_c   1.000
_cell.angle_alpha   90.00
_cell.angle_beta   90.00
_cell.angle_gamma   90.00
#
_symmetry.space_group_name_H-M   'P 1'
#
loop_
_entity.id
_entity.type
_entity.pdbx_description
1 polymer ?
#
loop_
_entity_poly.entity_id
_entity_poly.type
_entity_poly.pdbx_seq_one_letter_code
_entity_poly.pdbx_strand_id
1 'polypeptide(L)'
;YGEVVHVFVERDDYTGPFMPGFEKWESPFETKETGLLYCDHCVGNVGWNQMNPWVKFYEDVMGFRNILSFDDKDISTEYSALMSKVMSNGNGFVKFPINEPAEGKKKSQVEEYLEFYDGEGVQHIAIATNDIVKTVTELQKRGLEFLNIPSTYYDTLPERVGHIDEDLGPLKRLGILVDRDNEGYLLQIFSKPVEDRPTLFFEIIQRKGAKSFGKGNFKALFEALEKEQERRGNL
;
A
#
# COMPACT_ATOMS: atom_id res chain seq x y z
N TYR A 1 14.42 5.91 5.80
CA TYR A 1 14.36 4.99 6.96
C TYR A 1 15.22 3.79 6.68
N GLY A 2 15.91 3.31 7.71
CA GLY A 2 16.91 2.24 7.57
C GLY A 2 17.95 2.52 6.49
N GLU A 3 18.19 1.53 5.63
CA GLU A 3 19.14 1.59 4.51
C GLU A 3 18.54 2.12 3.20
N VAL A 4 17.26 2.51 3.20
CA VAL A 4 16.58 3.03 2.00
C VAL A 4 17.14 4.40 1.63
N VAL A 5 17.59 4.53 0.38
CA VAL A 5 18.14 5.78 -0.18
C VAL A 5 17.16 6.44 -1.14
N HIS A 6 17.19 7.78 -1.16
CA HIS A 6 16.50 8.58 -2.18
C HIS A 6 17.51 9.02 -3.24
N VAL A 7 17.27 8.65 -4.49
CA VAL A 7 18.08 9.09 -5.64
C VAL A 7 17.29 10.14 -6.41
N PHE A 8 17.83 11.36 -6.46
CA PHE A 8 17.25 12.44 -7.25
C PHE A 8 17.71 12.32 -8.69
N VAL A 9 16.75 12.31 -9.62
CA VAL A 9 17.01 12.14 -11.05
C VAL A 9 16.43 13.33 -11.80
N GLU A 10 17.30 14.18 -12.35
CA GLU A 10 16.97 15.19 -13.33
C GLU A 10 17.14 14.59 -14.73
N ARG A 11 16.12 14.70 -15.59
CA ARG A 11 16.12 14.11 -16.94
C ARG A 11 16.05 15.15 -18.05
N ASP A 12 16.28 16.41 -17.72
CA ASP A 12 16.29 17.49 -18.71
C ASP A 12 17.33 17.19 -19.80
N ASP A 13 16.92 17.33 -21.06
CA ASP A 13 17.70 16.98 -22.26
C ASP A 13 18.21 15.53 -22.36
N TYR A 14 17.71 14.61 -21.53
CA TYR A 14 18.04 13.18 -21.61
C TYR A 14 16.98 12.38 -22.37
N THR A 15 17.37 11.78 -23.51
CA THR A 15 16.48 10.99 -24.39
C THR A 15 16.81 9.50 -24.43
N GLY A 16 17.75 9.05 -23.58
CA GLY A 16 18.11 7.65 -23.47
C GLY A 16 16.99 6.78 -22.87
N PRO A 17 17.06 5.45 -23.00
CA PRO A 17 15.96 4.56 -22.65
C PRO A 17 15.69 4.46 -21.13
N PHE A 18 16.70 4.69 -20.29
CA PHE A 18 16.56 4.65 -18.83
C PHE A 18 17.51 5.62 -18.10
N MET A 19 18.81 5.27 -17.99
CA MET A 19 19.88 6.11 -17.41
C MET A 19 21.23 5.82 -18.09
N PRO A 20 22.24 6.70 -17.99
CA PRO A 20 23.53 6.49 -18.63
C PRO A 20 24.17 5.15 -18.24
N GLY A 21 24.78 4.47 -19.22
CA GLY A 21 25.38 3.14 -19.03
C GLY A 21 24.42 1.96 -19.18
N PHE A 22 23.12 2.21 -19.41
CA PHE A 22 22.12 1.17 -19.70
C PHE A 22 21.78 1.14 -21.18
N GLU A 23 21.61 -0.07 -21.70
CA GLU A 23 21.17 -0.32 -23.07
C GLU A 23 19.78 -0.96 -23.10
N LYS A 24 19.09 -0.82 -24.24
CA LYS A 24 17.78 -1.43 -24.43
C LYS A 24 17.92 -2.95 -24.44
N TRP A 25 17.16 -3.63 -23.58
CA TRP A 25 17.02 -5.08 -23.60
C TRP A 25 15.62 -5.47 -24.05
N GLU A 26 15.52 -6.43 -24.97
CA GLU A 26 14.25 -6.99 -25.44
C GLU A 26 14.08 -8.41 -24.89
N SER A 27 12.99 -8.63 -24.16
CA SER A 27 12.65 -9.95 -23.61
C SER A 27 12.19 -10.89 -24.73
N PRO A 28 12.66 -12.15 -24.77
CA PRO A 28 12.12 -13.16 -25.69
C PRO A 28 10.73 -13.64 -25.28
N PHE A 29 10.30 -13.33 -24.05
CA PHE A 29 8.98 -13.68 -23.53
C PHE A 29 7.99 -12.55 -23.84
N GLU A 30 7.04 -12.82 -24.72
CA GLU A 30 5.97 -11.89 -25.07
C GLU A 30 5.01 -11.75 -23.88
N THR A 31 4.93 -10.55 -23.32
CA THR A 31 3.98 -10.22 -22.25
C THR A 31 2.88 -9.33 -22.79
N LYS A 32 1.65 -9.56 -22.34
CA LYS A 32 0.55 -8.61 -22.54
C LYS A 32 0.55 -7.61 -21.39
N GLU A 33 0.20 -6.36 -21.66
CA GLU A 33 0.00 -5.38 -20.60
C GLU A 33 -1.12 -5.82 -19.64
N THR A 34 -0.92 -5.60 -18.35
CA THR A 34 -1.92 -5.89 -17.31
C THR A 34 -2.76 -4.68 -16.93
N GLY A 35 -2.37 -3.47 -17.37
CA GLY A 35 -3.04 -2.22 -17.01
C GLY A 35 -2.46 -1.52 -15.78
N LEU A 36 -1.28 -1.93 -15.31
CA LEU A 36 -0.50 -1.20 -14.30
C LEU A 36 0.08 0.08 -14.91
N LEU A 37 0.09 1.16 -14.14
CA LEU A 37 0.51 2.48 -14.58
C LEU A 37 1.79 2.92 -13.85
N TYR A 38 1.63 3.67 -12.76
CA TYR A 38 2.71 4.29 -12.00
C TYR A 38 2.58 3.97 -10.51
N CYS A 39 3.65 4.23 -9.75
CA CYS A 39 3.63 4.14 -8.30
C CYS A 39 2.74 5.25 -7.70
N ASP A 40 1.66 4.89 -7.02
CA ASP A 40 0.77 5.85 -6.34
C ASP A 40 1.36 6.32 -5.01
N HIS A 41 1.98 5.41 -4.25
CA HIS A 41 2.65 5.69 -2.99
C HIS A 41 3.55 4.51 -2.55
N CYS A 42 4.52 4.78 -1.67
CA CYS A 42 5.36 3.77 -1.02
C CYS A 42 5.25 3.88 0.50
N VAL A 43 4.98 2.77 1.18
CA VAL A 43 4.78 2.76 2.63
C VAL A 43 6.01 2.24 3.35
N GLY A 44 6.46 3.00 4.35
CA GLY A 44 7.58 2.65 5.21
C GLY A 44 7.16 2.16 6.57
N ASN A 45 7.74 1.06 7.04
CA ASN A 45 7.66 0.63 8.42
C ASN A 45 8.94 1.05 9.15
N VAL A 46 8.77 1.75 10.27
CA VAL A 46 9.86 2.28 11.09
C VAL A 46 9.76 1.77 12.52
N GLY A 47 10.87 1.85 13.28
CA GLY A 47 10.93 1.34 14.64
C GLY A 47 10.03 2.10 15.62
N TRP A 48 9.90 1.58 16.83
CA TRP A 48 9.24 2.27 17.94
C TRP A 48 9.79 3.69 18.14
N ASN A 49 8.89 4.67 18.17
CA ASN A 49 9.19 6.10 18.31
C ASN A 49 10.03 6.70 17.15
N GLN A 50 10.12 6.02 16.01
CA GLN A 50 10.86 6.51 14.84
C GLN A 50 9.98 7.23 13.81
N MET A 51 8.64 7.14 13.90
CA MET A 51 7.76 7.83 12.95
C MET A 51 7.98 9.34 12.95
N ASN A 52 8.00 9.97 14.12
CA ASN A 52 8.15 11.42 14.23
C ASN A 52 9.53 11.93 13.76
N PRO A 53 10.66 11.28 14.10
CA PRO A 53 11.96 11.57 13.49
C PRO A 53 11.94 11.53 11.94
N TRP A 54 11.35 10.49 11.34
CA TRP A 54 11.30 10.39 9.88
C TRP A 54 10.34 11.40 9.24
N VAL A 55 9.19 11.67 9.87
CA VAL A 55 8.29 12.75 9.46
C VAL A 55 9.04 14.08 9.44
N LYS A 56 9.82 14.38 10.49
CA LYS A 56 10.65 15.59 10.56
C LYS A 56 11.71 15.65 9.47
N PHE A 57 12.39 14.54 9.18
CA PHE A 57 13.30 14.47 8.05
C PHE A 57 12.63 14.85 6.72
N TYR A 58 11.45 14.27 6.42
CA TYR A 58 10.74 14.59 5.18
C TYR A 58 10.22 16.05 5.16
N GLU A 59 9.79 16.61 6.29
CA GLU A 59 9.41 18.03 6.37
C GLU A 59 10.62 18.96 6.16
N ASP A 60 11.64 18.80 7.00
CA ASP A 60 12.70 19.79 7.15
C ASP A 60 13.76 19.68 6.05
N VAL A 61 14.00 18.48 5.52
CA VAL A 61 15.03 18.23 4.48
C VAL A 61 14.42 18.17 3.09
N MET A 62 13.30 17.45 2.94
CA MET A 62 12.70 17.19 1.62
C MET A 62 11.60 18.21 1.25
N GLY A 63 11.14 19.03 2.20
CA GLY A 63 10.08 20.02 1.99
C GLY A 63 8.68 19.39 1.84
N PHE A 64 8.48 18.16 2.32
CA PHE A 64 7.18 17.50 2.31
C PHE A 64 6.31 18.05 3.43
N ARG A 65 5.02 17.73 3.39
CA ARG A 65 4.06 18.07 4.46
C ARG A 65 3.32 16.82 4.90
N ASN A 66 3.02 16.75 6.19
CA ASN A 66 2.10 15.75 6.71
C ASN A 66 0.68 16.11 6.29
N ILE A 67 0.05 15.26 5.48
CA ILE A 67 -1.31 15.49 4.94
C ILE A 67 -2.37 14.67 5.67
N LEU A 68 -1.97 13.63 6.40
CA LEU A 68 -2.89 12.70 7.05
C LEU A 68 -2.20 11.99 8.20
N SER A 69 -2.91 11.81 9.30
CA SER A 69 -2.41 11.08 10.47
C SER A 69 -3.50 10.16 10.99
N PHE A 70 -3.08 8.97 11.39
CA PHE A 70 -3.90 7.95 12.01
C PHE A 70 -3.23 7.54 13.31
N ASP A 71 -4.00 7.55 14.39
CA ASP A 71 -3.57 7.02 15.68
C ASP A 71 -3.99 5.55 15.86
N ASP A 72 -3.63 4.98 17.01
CA ASP A 72 -3.95 3.62 17.41
C ASP A 72 -5.47 3.37 17.54
N LYS A 73 -6.26 4.42 17.82
CA LYS A 73 -7.73 4.33 17.88
C LYS A 73 -8.33 4.28 16.48
N ASP A 74 -7.66 4.87 15.52
CA ASP A 74 -8.05 4.86 14.12
C ASP A 74 -7.70 3.54 13.42
N ILE A 75 -6.57 2.93 13.77
CA ILE A 75 -6.06 1.70 13.16
C ILE A 75 -5.70 0.67 14.24
N SER A 76 -6.74 -0.02 14.73
CA SER A 76 -6.61 -1.17 15.64
C SER A 76 -7.61 -2.28 15.33
N THR A 77 -7.19 -3.51 15.62
CA THR A 77 -8.06 -4.67 15.77
C THR A 77 -8.30 -4.94 17.25
N GLU A 78 -8.95 -6.07 17.57
CA GLU A 78 -9.00 -6.54 18.95
C GLU A 78 -7.59 -6.81 19.54
N TYR A 79 -6.62 -7.15 18.69
CA TYR A 79 -5.34 -7.72 19.10
C TYR A 79 -4.16 -6.78 18.90
N SER A 80 -4.09 -6.03 17.80
CA SER A 80 -2.92 -5.19 17.49
C SER A 80 -3.30 -3.84 16.89
N ALA A 81 -2.35 -2.91 16.86
CA ALA A 81 -2.53 -1.55 16.37
C ALA A 81 -1.26 -1.04 15.66
N LEU A 82 -1.41 0.04 14.90
CA LEU A 82 -0.30 0.86 14.42
C LEU A 82 -0.67 2.33 14.36
N MET A 83 0.33 3.20 14.32
CA MET A 83 0.16 4.61 13.96
C MET A 83 0.72 4.86 12.58
N SER A 84 0.14 5.80 11.85
CA SER A 84 0.59 6.14 10.50
C SER A 84 0.51 7.63 10.22
N LYS A 85 1.55 8.17 9.58
CA LYS A 85 1.59 9.55 9.08
C LYS A 85 1.97 9.58 7.61
N VAL A 86 1.21 10.31 6.81
CA VAL A 86 1.44 10.40 5.36
C VAL A 86 2.14 11.71 5.01
N MET A 87 3.37 11.57 4.51
CA MET A 87 4.14 12.69 3.97
C MET A 87 3.89 12.85 2.48
N SER A 88 3.60 14.06 2.02
CA SER A 88 3.40 14.36 0.60
C SER A 88 4.26 15.54 0.16
N ASN A 89 4.78 15.48 -1.07
CA ASN A 89 5.44 16.63 -1.68
C ASN A 89 4.41 17.71 -2.09
N GLY A 90 4.90 18.90 -2.47
CA GLY A 90 4.06 20.07 -2.71
C GLY A 90 3.02 19.95 -3.83
N ASN A 91 3.27 19.09 -4.83
CA ASN A 91 2.32 18.86 -5.93
C ASN A 91 1.41 17.62 -5.71
N GLY A 92 1.60 16.89 -4.60
CA GLY A 92 0.74 15.76 -4.24
C GLY A 92 1.02 14.45 -4.99
N PHE A 93 2.06 14.38 -5.83
CA PHE A 93 2.37 13.18 -6.61
C PHE A 93 3.19 12.15 -5.82
N VAL A 94 4.12 12.60 -4.97
CA VAL A 94 4.97 11.70 -4.18
C VAL A 94 4.42 11.63 -2.77
N LYS A 95 4.04 10.42 -2.34
CA LYS A 95 3.43 10.16 -1.04
C LYS A 95 4.15 9.02 -0.33
N PHE A 96 4.48 9.25 0.93
CA PHE A 96 5.12 8.28 1.83
C PHE A 96 4.33 8.17 3.13
N PRO A 97 3.39 7.20 3.24
CA PRO A 97 2.93 6.74 4.54
C PRO A 97 4.08 6.13 5.34
N ILE A 98 4.20 6.53 6.60
CA ILE A 98 5.21 6.08 7.55
C ILE A 98 4.47 5.49 8.73
N ASN A 99 4.64 4.19 8.96
CA ASN A 99 4.00 3.44 10.02
C ASN A 99 5.00 3.14 11.13
N GLU A 100 4.56 3.24 12.37
CA GLU A 100 5.26 2.68 13.52
C GLU A 100 4.34 1.75 14.32
N PRO A 101 4.90 0.79 15.08
CA PRO A 101 4.12 -0.04 15.98
C PRO A 101 3.35 0.81 17.01
N ALA A 102 2.20 0.30 17.44
CA ALA A 102 1.45 0.85 18.56
C ALA A 102 1.11 -0.25 19.57
N GLU A 103 0.85 0.11 20.82
CA GLU A 103 0.54 -0.85 21.87
C GLU A 103 -0.74 -1.63 21.55
N GLY A 104 -0.69 -2.95 21.71
CA GLY A 104 -1.81 -3.87 21.50
C GLY A 104 -1.74 -5.06 22.45
N LYS A 105 -2.76 -5.92 22.44
CA LYS A 105 -2.75 -7.19 23.21
C LYS A 105 -1.72 -8.18 22.66
N LYS A 106 -1.38 -8.05 21.38
CA LYS A 106 -0.51 -8.91 20.60
C LYS A 106 0.45 -8.07 19.77
N LYS A 107 1.44 -8.73 19.17
CA LYS A 107 2.48 -8.10 18.34
C LYS A 107 1.86 -7.41 17.12
N SER A 108 2.27 -6.17 16.85
CA SER A 108 1.86 -5.46 15.65
C SER A 108 2.47 -6.08 14.40
N GLN A 109 1.74 -6.09 13.28
CA GLN A 109 2.28 -6.46 11.97
C GLN A 109 3.48 -5.60 11.54
N VAL A 110 3.61 -4.38 12.07
CA VAL A 110 4.80 -3.54 11.85
C VAL A 110 6.00 -4.15 12.57
N GLU A 111 5.82 -4.72 13.76
CA GLU A 111 6.87 -5.44 14.47
C GLU A 111 7.24 -6.76 13.77
N GLU A 112 6.27 -7.52 13.24
CA GLU A 112 6.55 -8.68 12.38
C GLU A 112 7.45 -8.26 11.20
N TYR A 113 7.10 -7.17 10.51
CA TYR A 113 7.95 -6.65 9.43
C TYR A 113 9.37 -6.34 9.93
N LEU A 114 9.52 -5.57 11.01
CA LEU A 114 10.83 -5.13 11.50
C LEU A 114 11.73 -6.31 11.89
N GLU A 115 11.16 -7.35 12.49
CA GLU A 115 11.90 -8.57 12.88
C GLU A 115 12.38 -9.37 11.67
N PHE A 116 11.54 -9.55 10.64
CA PHE A 116 11.90 -10.36 9.48
C PHE A 116 12.70 -9.59 8.43
N TYR A 117 12.51 -8.27 8.35
CA TYR A 117 13.30 -7.38 7.51
C TYR A 117 14.66 -7.03 8.14
N ASP A 118 14.79 -7.20 9.46
CA ASP A 118 15.96 -6.81 10.26
C ASP A 118 16.23 -5.30 10.25
N GLY A 119 15.15 -4.51 10.38
CA GLY A 119 15.22 -3.06 10.44
C GLY A 119 14.05 -2.34 9.76
N GLU A 120 14.20 -1.04 9.58
CA GLU A 120 13.20 -0.20 8.93
C GLU A 120 13.31 -0.28 7.40
N GLY A 121 12.18 -0.23 6.70
CA GLY A 121 12.19 -0.34 5.25
C GLY A 121 10.82 -0.17 4.61
N VAL A 122 10.77 -0.41 3.30
CA VAL A 122 9.54 -0.32 2.51
C VAL A 122 8.72 -1.58 2.71
N GLN A 123 7.52 -1.42 3.29
CA GLN A 123 6.57 -2.52 3.46
C GLN A 123 5.84 -2.83 2.16
N HIS A 124 5.31 -1.79 1.50
CA HIS A 124 4.62 -2.00 0.23
C HIS A 124 4.71 -0.83 -0.71
N ILE A 125 4.48 -1.15 -1.98
CA ILE A 125 4.43 -0.20 -3.09
C ILE A 125 3.05 -0.34 -3.73
N ALA A 126 2.31 0.76 -3.78
CA ALA A 126 1.01 0.81 -4.42
C ALA A 126 1.15 1.22 -5.89
N ILE A 127 0.55 0.44 -6.78
CA ILE A 127 0.63 0.64 -8.23
C ILE A 127 -0.77 0.98 -8.76
N ALA A 128 -0.86 2.13 -9.42
CA ALA A 128 -2.10 2.65 -9.96
C ALA A 128 -2.59 1.86 -11.19
N THR A 129 -3.91 1.75 -11.34
CA THR A 129 -4.59 1.25 -12.54
C THR A 129 -5.90 1.98 -12.81
N ASN A 130 -6.35 1.94 -14.07
CA ASN A 130 -7.64 2.45 -14.51
C ASN A 130 -8.76 1.39 -14.53
N ASP A 131 -8.40 0.10 -14.41
CA ASP A 131 -9.34 -1.03 -14.38
C ASP A 131 -8.80 -2.13 -13.46
N ILE A 132 -9.10 -2.00 -12.17
CA ILE A 132 -8.61 -2.88 -11.12
C ILE A 132 -9.17 -4.29 -11.24
N VAL A 133 -10.42 -4.45 -11.69
CA VAL A 133 -11.03 -5.78 -11.87
C VAL A 133 -10.28 -6.55 -12.95
N LYS A 134 -10.02 -5.91 -14.10
CA LYS A 134 -9.23 -6.52 -15.17
C LYS A 134 -7.79 -6.76 -14.73
N THR A 135 -7.16 -5.77 -14.12
CA THR A 135 -5.75 -5.83 -13.71
C THR A 135 -5.50 -6.96 -12.72
N VAL A 136 -6.29 -7.03 -11.64
CA VAL A 136 -6.18 -8.08 -10.62
C VAL A 136 -6.48 -9.46 -11.22
N THR A 137 -7.49 -9.57 -12.10
CA THR A 137 -7.79 -10.82 -12.81
C THR A 137 -6.60 -11.30 -13.65
N GLU A 138 -5.95 -10.40 -14.40
CA GLU A 138 -4.79 -10.75 -15.22
C GLU A 138 -3.54 -11.06 -14.40
N LEU A 139 -3.34 -10.39 -13.26
CA LEU A 139 -2.26 -10.68 -12.33
C LEU A 139 -2.45 -12.06 -11.65
N GLN A 140 -3.67 -12.39 -11.21
CA GLN A 140 -3.99 -13.71 -10.66
C GLN A 140 -3.76 -14.84 -11.67
N LYS A 141 -4.15 -14.64 -12.95
CA LYS A 141 -3.87 -15.61 -14.03
C LYS A 141 -2.37 -15.85 -14.25
N ARG A 142 -1.52 -14.89 -13.88
CA ARG A 142 -0.05 -14.98 -13.96
C ARG A 142 0.58 -15.51 -12.66
N GLY A 143 -0.24 -15.91 -11.69
CA GLY A 143 0.22 -16.52 -10.44
C GLY A 143 0.43 -15.55 -9.28
N LEU A 144 0.10 -14.26 -9.42
CA LEU A 144 0.16 -13.34 -8.27
C LEU A 144 -0.97 -13.65 -7.29
N GLU A 145 -0.60 -13.92 -6.04
CA GLU A 145 -1.54 -14.18 -4.96
C GLU A 145 -1.89 -12.89 -4.20
N PHE A 146 -3.15 -12.78 -3.78
CA PHE A 146 -3.67 -11.64 -3.03
C PHE A 146 -4.20 -12.08 -1.67
N LEU A 147 -4.31 -11.13 -0.75
CA LEU A 147 -4.93 -11.35 0.55
C LEU A 147 -6.41 -11.70 0.38
N ASN A 148 -6.88 -12.61 1.23
CA ASN A 148 -8.26 -13.07 1.17
C ASN A 148 -9.15 -12.23 2.10
N ILE A 149 -10.05 -11.45 1.50
CA ILE A 149 -11.04 -10.65 2.24
C ILE A 149 -12.29 -11.48 2.54
N PRO A 150 -12.82 -11.47 3.79
CA PRO A 150 -14.06 -12.15 4.11
C PRO A 150 -15.25 -11.66 3.29
N SER A 151 -16.11 -12.59 2.83
CA SER A 151 -17.29 -12.25 2.03
C SER A 151 -18.26 -11.29 2.74
N THR A 152 -18.26 -11.30 4.06
CA THR A 152 -19.09 -10.45 4.94
C THR A 152 -18.75 -8.96 4.83
N TYR A 153 -17.53 -8.61 4.40
CA TYR A 153 -17.14 -7.22 4.14
C TYR A 153 -18.05 -6.55 3.10
N TYR A 154 -18.48 -7.32 2.09
CA TYR A 154 -19.27 -6.81 0.96
C TYR A 154 -20.76 -6.67 1.28
N ASP A 155 -21.21 -7.31 2.37
CA ASP A 155 -22.63 -7.36 2.72
C ASP A 155 -23.13 -6.00 3.27
N THR A 156 -22.22 -5.16 3.79
CA THR A 156 -22.50 -3.80 4.30
C THR A 156 -21.80 -2.70 3.50
N LEU A 157 -21.17 -3.07 2.38
CA LEU A 157 -20.37 -2.14 1.58
C LEU A 157 -21.23 -1.02 0.96
N PRO A 158 -22.39 -1.31 0.32
CA PRO A 158 -23.21 -0.27 -0.30
C PRO A 158 -23.68 0.80 0.69
N GLU A 159 -23.99 0.43 1.94
CA GLU A 159 -24.40 1.37 2.99
C GLU A 159 -23.24 2.28 3.39
N ARG A 160 -22.00 1.78 3.37
CA ARG A 160 -20.80 2.52 3.78
C ARG A 160 -20.28 3.46 2.69
N VAL A 161 -20.23 3.00 1.44
CA VAL A 161 -19.58 3.75 0.34
C VAL A 161 -20.56 4.31 -0.68
N GLY A 162 -21.86 4.04 -0.55
CA GLY A 162 -22.87 4.48 -1.51
C GLY A 162 -22.66 3.88 -2.90
N HIS A 163 -23.10 4.61 -3.93
CA HIS A 163 -23.05 4.15 -5.31
C HIS A 163 -21.65 4.18 -5.91
N ILE A 164 -21.20 3.08 -6.49
CA ILE A 164 -19.96 2.94 -7.26
C ILE A 164 -20.26 2.45 -8.68
N ASP A 165 -19.34 2.70 -9.62
CA ASP A 165 -19.49 2.30 -11.03
C ASP A 165 -19.33 0.78 -11.22
N GLU A 166 -18.54 0.13 -10.37
CA GLU A 166 -18.16 -1.27 -10.48
C GLU A 166 -19.24 -2.24 -9.94
N ASP A 167 -19.35 -3.42 -10.57
CA ASP A 167 -20.19 -4.51 -10.07
C ASP A 167 -19.56 -5.14 -8.81
N LEU A 168 -20.36 -5.27 -7.75
CA LEU A 168 -19.96 -5.88 -6.49
C LEU A 168 -19.59 -7.36 -6.63
N GLY A 169 -20.18 -8.09 -7.59
CA GLY A 169 -19.91 -9.52 -7.78
C GLY A 169 -18.42 -9.80 -8.08
N PRO A 170 -17.83 -9.18 -9.12
CA PRO A 170 -16.39 -9.23 -9.38
C PRO A 170 -15.53 -8.73 -8.21
N LEU A 171 -15.89 -7.62 -7.56
CA LEU A 171 -15.12 -7.09 -6.42
C LEU A 171 -15.06 -8.11 -5.27
N LYS A 172 -16.21 -8.70 -4.91
CA LYS A 172 -16.35 -9.74 -3.89
C LYS A 172 -15.54 -10.99 -4.21
N ARG A 173 -15.58 -11.44 -5.46
CA ARG A 173 -14.81 -12.62 -5.90
C ARG A 173 -13.31 -12.39 -5.85
N LEU A 174 -12.86 -11.18 -6.18
CA LEU A 174 -11.44 -10.84 -6.25
C LEU A 174 -10.85 -10.37 -4.92
N GLY A 175 -11.68 -10.05 -3.91
CA GLY A 175 -11.20 -9.49 -2.65
C GLY A 175 -10.80 -8.01 -2.75
N ILE A 176 -11.36 -7.28 -3.72
CA ILE A 176 -11.08 -5.85 -3.90
C ILE A 176 -11.90 -5.04 -2.88
N LEU A 177 -11.22 -4.21 -2.10
CA LEU A 177 -11.82 -3.34 -1.09
C LEU A 177 -12.17 -2.00 -1.69
N VAL A 178 -13.19 -1.32 -1.13
CA VAL A 178 -13.66 -0.01 -1.59
C VAL A 178 -13.83 0.92 -0.40
N ASP A 179 -13.32 2.14 -0.54
CA ASP A 179 -13.58 3.22 0.42
C ASP A 179 -13.90 4.54 -0.29
N ARG A 180 -14.53 5.46 0.43
CA ARG A 180 -14.98 6.75 -0.11
C ARG A 180 -14.53 7.91 0.77
N ASP A 181 -14.10 8.97 0.13
CA ASP A 181 -13.93 10.29 0.73
C ASP A 181 -14.85 11.33 0.07
N ASN A 182 -14.66 12.59 0.43
CA ASN A 182 -15.51 13.69 -0.05
C ASN A 182 -15.34 14.00 -1.55
N GLU A 183 -14.24 13.57 -2.17
CA GLU A 183 -13.96 13.82 -3.59
C GLU A 183 -14.33 12.64 -4.49
N GLY A 184 -14.37 11.43 -3.94
CA GLY A 184 -14.76 10.25 -4.68
C GLY A 184 -14.45 8.98 -3.92
N TYR A 185 -14.26 7.88 -4.64
CA TYR A 185 -13.97 6.59 -4.02
C TYR A 185 -12.68 5.98 -4.58
N LEU A 186 -12.13 5.01 -3.87
CA LEU A 186 -10.95 4.25 -4.27
C LEU A 186 -11.20 2.76 -4.08
N LEU A 187 -10.57 1.98 -4.95
CA LEU A 187 -10.52 0.53 -4.88
C LEU A 187 -9.09 0.09 -4.63
N GLN A 188 -8.88 -0.87 -3.74
CA GLN A 188 -7.55 -1.37 -3.41
C GLN A 188 -7.53 -2.86 -3.07
N ILE A 189 -6.39 -3.50 -3.27
CA ILE A 189 -6.14 -4.88 -2.85
C ILE A 189 -4.63 -5.09 -2.63
N PHE A 190 -4.28 -5.87 -1.61
CA PHE A 190 -2.89 -6.23 -1.31
C PHE A 190 -2.55 -7.62 -1.84
N SER A 191 -1.38 -7.73 -2.46
CA SER A 191 -0.77 -9.03 -2.73
C SER A 191 -0.37 -9.71 -1.42
N LYS A 192 -0.12 -11.02 -1.46
CA LYS A 192 0.74 -11.64 -0.44
C LYS A 192 2.16 -11.07 -0.53
N PRO A 193 3.00 -11.26 0.51
CA PRO A 193 4.43 -11.00 0.40
C PRO A 193 5.03 -11.66 -0.85
N VAL A 194 5.93 -10.94 -1.53
CA VAL A 194 6.58 -11.44 -2.76
C VAL A 194 7.84 -12.28 -2.48
N GLU A 195 8.13 -12.46 -1.19
CA GLU A 195 9.19 -13.31 -0.66
C GLU A 195 8.61 -14.17 0.48
N ASP A 196 9.35 -15.18 0.92
CA ASP A 196 8.94 -16.03 2.06
C ASP A 196 8.87 -15.22 3.37
N ARG A 197 9.70 -14.19 3.49
CA ARG A 197 9.67 -13.28 4.64
C ARG A 197 8.42 -12.38 4.54
N PRO A 198 7.70 -12.12 5.64
CA PRO A 198 6.52 -11.27 5.67
C PRO A 198 6.88 -9.77 5.60
N THR A 199 7.61 -9.38 4.55
CA THR A 199 8.18 -8.04 4.39
C THR A 199 7.51 -7.29 3.24
N LEU A 200 8.08 -7.33 2.03
CA LEU A 200 7.61 -6.57 0.89
C LEU A 200 6.38 -7.21 0.24
N PHE A 201 5.35 -6.42 0.00
CA PHE A 201 4.22 -6.77 -0.86
C PHE A 201 3.80 -5.60 -1.76
N PHE A 202 2.85 -5.84 -2.67
CA PHE A 202 2.32 -4.81 -3.56
C PHE A 202 0.86 -4.52 -3.25
N GLU A 203 0.47 -3.27 -3.45
CA GLU A 203 -0.93 -2.86 -3.52
C GLU A 203 -1.28 -2.55 -4.97
N ILE A 204 -2.47 -2.96 -5.43
CA ILE A 204 -3.05 -2.47 -6.67
C ILE A 204 -4.17 -1.51 -6.29
N ILE A 205 -4.10 -0.27 -6.79
CA ILE A 205 -5.03 0.80 -6.44
C ILE A 205 -5.66 1.44 -7.68
N GLN A 206 -6.95 1.72 -7.60
CA GLN A 206 -7.67 2.54 -8.58
C GLN A 206 -8.39 3.67 -7.86
N ARG A 207 -8.14 4.91 -8.29
CA ARG A 207 -8.78 6.10 -7.74
C ARG A 207 -9.87 6.61 -8.68
N LYS A 208 -11.08 6.76 -8.16
CA LYS A 208 -12.24 7.39 -8.82
C LYS A 208 -12.54 8.71 -8.11
N GLY A 209 -11.60 9.66 -8.23
CA GLY A 209 -11.65 10.99 -7.60
C GLY A 209 -11.05 11.05 -6.19
N ALA A 210 -11.05 9.95 -5.43
CA ALA A 210 -10.54 9.94 -4.06
C ALA A 210 -9.06 10.32 -3.94
N LYS A 211 -8.76 11.24 -3.01
CA LYS A 211 -7.40 11.71 -2.69
C LYS A 211 -6.86 11.14 -1.38
N SER A 212 -7.73 10.58 -0.55
CA SER A 212 -7.36 9.95 0.72
C SER A 212 -6.76 8.55 0.52
N PHE A 213 -6.44 7.86 1.62
CA PHE A 213 -5.90 6.49 1.65
C PHE A 213 -6.95 5.46 2.10
N GLY A 214 -8.20 5.87 2.22
CA GLY A 214 -9.29 4.98 2.59
C GLY A 214 -9.23 4.48 4.04
N LYS A 215 -9.47 5.36 5.01
CA LYS A 215 -9.51 5.05 6.46
C LYS A 215 -10.38 3.82 6.77
N GLY A 216 -11.53 3.70 6.12
CA GLY A 216 -12.44 2.57 6.32
C GLY A 216 -11.92 1.24 5.74
N ASN A 217 -11.04 1.30 4.73
CA ASN A 217 -10.37 0.11 4.21
C ASN A 217 -9.19 -0.33 5.08
N PHE A 218 -8.50 0.59 5.77
CA PHE A 218 -7.35 0.22 6.62
C PHE A 218 -7.70 -0.87 7.61
N LYS A 219 -8.88 -0.81 8.25
CA LYS A 219 -9.32 -1.85 9.17
C LYS A 219 -9.44 -3.22 8.50
N ALA A 220 -10.12 -3.31 7.35
CA ALA A 220 -10.30 -4.58 6.64
C ALA A 220 -8.97 -5.14 6.08
N LEU A 221 -8.09 -4.27 5.59
CA LEU A 221 -6.74 -4.64 5.17
C LEU A 221 -5.91 -5.17 6.34
N PHE A 222 -5.99 -4.49 7.47
CA PHE A 222 -5.27 -4.84 8.69
C PHE A 222 -5.76 -6.18 9.25
N GLU A 223 -7.08 -6.40 9.33
CA GLU A 223 -7.66 -7.70 9.73
C GLU A 223 -7.22 -8.83 8.77
N ALA A 224 -7.10 -8.55 7.46
CA ALA A 224 -6.62 -9.53 6.49
C ALA A 224 -5.12 -9.85 6.67
N LEU A 225 -4.29 -8.85 6.93
CA LEU A 225 -2.86 -9.03 7.22
C LEU A 225 -2.63 -9.75 8.56
N GLU A 226 -3.36 -9.36 9.61
CA GLU A 226 -3.32 -9.98 10.93
C GLU A 226 -3.67 -11.47 10.87
N LYS A 227 -4.64 -11.85 10.02
CA LYS A 227 -4.97 -13.25 9.77
C LYS A 227 -3.85 -14.03 9.09
N GLU A 228 -3.08 -13.41 8.19
CA GLU A 228 -1.88 -14.05 7.63
C GLU A 228 -0.74 -14.12 8.64
N GLN A 229 -0.55 -13.10 9.49
CA GLN A 229 0.39 -13.11 10.60
C GLN A 229 0.08 -14.25 11.59
N GLU A 230 -1.20 -14.47 11.91
CA GLU A 230 -1.65 -15.61 12.74
C GLU A 230 -1.30 -16.95 12.08
N ARG A 231 -1.53 -17.10 10.77
CA ARG A 231 -1.16 -18.32 10.03
C ARG A 231 0.34 -18.60 10.03
N ARG A 232 1.17 -17.55 10.10
CA ARG A 232 2.62 -17.65 10.25
C ARG A 232 3.07 -17.95 11.68
N GLY A 233 2.16 -17.86 12.67
CA GLY A 233 2.46 -18.07 14.08
C GLY A 233 3.12 -16.87 14.78
N ASN A 234 2.98 -15.67 14.19
CA ASN A 234 3.66 -14.45 14.64
C ASN A 234 2.73 -13.43 15.33
N LEU A 235 1.46 -13.80 15.60
CA LEU A 235 0.44 -12.94 16.22
C LEU A 235 0.26 -13.22 17.72
#